data_AF-A0A1X7V545-F1
#
_entry.id   AF-A0A1X7V545-F1
#
_cell.length_a   1.000
_cell.length_b   1.000
_cell.length_c   1.000
_cell.angle_alpha   90.00
_cell.angle_beta   90.00
_cell.angle_gamma   90.00
#
_symmetry.space_group_name_H-M   'P 1'
#
loop_
_entity.id
_entity.type
_entity.pdbx_description
1 polymer ?
#
loop_
_entity_poly.entity_id
_entity_poly.type
_entity_poly.pdbx_seq_one_letter_code
_entity_poly.pdbx_strand_id
1 'polypeptide(L)'
;MFVHSKEFSSIVCLSLGYITQVMRVASDFFLFGQISELQPELESIETHEQRVKIFLLANGIEADKEVPTFLSMTGASNFMLLSTLLAPDHPASRTVDELLRVLMTHFSHK
;
A
#
# COMPACT_ATOMS: atom_id res chain seq x y z
N MET A 1 13.47 25.95 53.28
CA MET A 1 14.59 25.43 52.47
C MET A 1 13.96 24.55 51.39
N PHE A 2 13.77 25.12 50.19
CA PHE A 2 13.10 24.50 49.05
C PHE A 2 14.13 23.70 48.24
N VAL A 3 14.24 22.39 48.48
CA VAL A 3 15.03 21.50 47.62
C VAL A 3 14.31 20.16 47.57
N HIS A 4 13.38 19.96 46.63
CA HIS A 4 12.97 18.61 46.16
C HIS A 4 11.92 18.58 45.01
N SER A 5 11.56 19.69 44.35
CA SER A 5 10.48 19.65 43.35
C SER A 5 10.91 19.49 41.89
N LYS A 6 12.21 19.60 41.56
CA LYS A 6 12.66 19.58 40.16
C LYS A 6 12.90 18.18 39.59
N GLU A 7 13.35 17.22 40.41
CA GLU A 7 13.67 15.87 39.91
C GLU A 7 12.41 15.03 39.62
N PHE A 8 11.34 15.19 40.41
CA PHE A 8 10.07 14.49 40.18
C PHE A 8 9.40 14.90 38.87
N SER A 9 9.50 16.18 38.49
CA SER A 9 8.91 16.68 37.24
C SER A 9 9.65 16.12 36.00
N SER A 10 10.98 16.01 36.06
CA SER A 10 11.76 15.45 34.96
C SER A 10 11.54 13.95 34.77
N ILE A 11 11.40 13.18 35.85
CA ILE A 11 11.17 11.72 35.77
C ILE A 11 9.78 11.40 35.19
N VAL A 12 8.75 12.17 35.58
CA VAL A 12 7.40 12.03 35.01
C VAL A 12 7.36 12.44 33.53
N CYS A 13 8.11 13.47 33.13
CA CYS A 13 8.20 13.90 31.73
C CYS A 13 8.95 12.88 30.84
N LEU A 14 10.01 12.26 31.38
CA LEU A 14 10.77 11.21 30.68
C LEU A 14 9.98 9.91 30.56
N SER A 15 9.21 9.52 31.59
CA SER A 15 8.39 8.31 31.52
C SER A 15 7.17 8.47 30.60
N LEU A 16 6.49 9.63 30.61
CA LEU A 16 5.43 9.92 29.65
C LEU A 16 5.97 10.02 28.22
N GLY A 17 7.14 10.65 28.00
CA GLY A 17 7.79 10.73 26.69
C GLY A 17 8.18 9.35 26.15
N TYR A 18 8.68 8.46 27.01
CA TYR A 18 8.99 7.07 26.64
C TYR A 18 7.72 6.27 26.34
N ILE A 19 6.65 6.46 27.11
CA ILE A 19 5.34 5.82 26.85
C ILE A 19 4.74 6.33 25.52
N THR A 20 4.90 7.61 25.18
CA THR A 20 4.46 8.13 23.87
C THR A 20 5.31 7.61 22.72
N GLN A 21 6.61 7.36 22.95
CA GLN A 21 7.53 6.83 21.95
C GLN A 21 7.32 5.32 21.71
N VAL A 22 6.96 4.57 22.75
CA VAL A 22 6.63 3.13 22.66
C VAL A 22 5.23 2.89 22.07
N MET A 23 4.26 3.78 22.31
CA MET A 23 2.97 3.76 21.59
C MET A 23 3.07 4.14 20.11
N ARG A 24 4.23 4.60 19.63
CA ARG A 24 4.45 4.98 18.22
C ARG A 24 4.97 3.84 17.36
N VAL A 25 5.29 2.68 17.95
CA VAL A 25 5.81 1.50 17.24
C VAL A 25 4.70 0.50 16.90
N ALA A 26 3.47 0.74 17.36
CA ALA A 26 2.33 -0.17 17.19
C ALA A 26 1.02 0.59 16.93
N SER A 27 1.04 1.62 16.09
CA SER A 27 -0.20 2.01 15.38
C SER A 27 -0.43 0.95 14.31
N ASP A 28 -1.19 -0.07 14.71
CA ASP A 28 -1.56 -1.26 13.96
C ASP A 28 -1.86 -0.94 12.49
N PHE A 29 -0.93 -1.29 11.60
CA PHE A 29 -1.18 -1.31 10.15
C PHE A 29 -2.04 -2.54 9.85
N PHE A 30 -3.31 -2.47 10.23
CA PHE A 30 -4.27 -3.50 9.91
C PHE A 30 -4.73 -3.27 8.46
N LEU A 31 -4.25 -4.10 7.53
CA LEU A 31 -4.79 -4.11 6.18
C LEU A 31 -6.26 -4.57 6.24
N PHE A 32 -7.17 -3.72 5.79
CA PHE A 32 -8.58 -4.04 5.62
C PHE A 32 -8.77 -4.88 4.36
N GLY A 33 -9.14 -6.14 4.58
CA GLY A 33 -9.54 -7.06 3.51
C GLY A 33 -8.38 -7.54 2.63
N GLN A 34 -8.76 -8.25 1.57
CA GLN A 34 -7.84 -8.69 0.52
C GLN A 34 -8.51 -8.49 -0.84
N ILE A 35 -7.70 -8.26 -1.86
CA ILE A 35 -8.13 -8.22 -3.26
C ILE A 35 -7.53 -9.42 -3.98
N SER A 36 -8.39 -10.26 -4.56
CA SER A 36 -7.95 -11.35 -5.42
C SER A 36 -7.37 -10.81 -6.73
N GLU A 37 -6.40 -11.53 -7.29
CA GLU A 37 -5.79 -11.26 -8.60
C GLU A 37 -6.84 -11.11 -9.69
N LEU A 38 -6.54 -10.29 -10.72
CA LEU A 38 -7.41 -10.15 -11.90
C LEU A 38 -7.61 -11.50 -12.58
N GLN A 39 -8.87 -11.90 -12.71
CA GLN A 39 -9.31 -13.06 -13.47
C GLN A 39 -10.27 -12.57 -14.58
N PRO A 40 -9.79 -12.38 -15.82
CA PRO A 40 -10.58 -11.86 -16.95
C PRO A 40 -11.88 -12.63 -17.23
N GLU A 41 -11.94 -13.89 -16.80
CA GLU A 41 -13.05 -14.82 -16.96
C GLU A 41 -14.16 -14.62 -15.91
N LEU A 42 -13.84 -13.93 -14.80
CA LEU A 42 -14.77 -13.70 -13.68
C LEU A 42 -15.19 -12.23 -13.57
N GLU A 43 -14.30 -11.29 -13.89
CA GLU A 43 -14.56 -9.86 -13.79
C GLU A 43 -13.97 -9.07 -14.95
N SER A 44 -14.58 -7.93 -15.28
CA SER A 44 -14.02 -6.99 -16.23
C SER A 44 -12.82 -6.24 -15.63
N ILE A 45 -11.90 -5.79 -16.48
CA ILE A 45 -10.74 -5.01 -16.04
C ILE A 45 -11.15 -3.71 -15.35
N GLU A 46 -12.24 -3.06 -15.77
CA GLU A 46 -12.77 -1.84 -15.15
C GLU A 46 -13.30 -2.12 -13.73
N THR A 47 -13.93 -3.27 -13.52
CA THR A 47 -14.38 -3.71 -12.19
C THR A 47 -13.17 -3.95 -11.28
N HIS A 48 -12.12 -4.58 -11.81
CA HIS A 48 -10.89 -4.82 -11.09
C HIS A 48 -10.15 -3.51 -10.74
N GLU A 49 -10.08 -2.55 -11.66
CA GLU A 49 -9.54 -1.19 -11.41
C GLU A 49 -10.26 -0.53 -10.23
N GLN A 50 -11.60 -0.57 -10.20
CA GLN A 50 -12.37 0.00 -9.09
C GLN A 50 -12.00 -0.65 -7.76
N ARG A 51 -11.86 -1.98 -7.72
CA ARG A 51 -11.47 -2.72 -6.51
C ARG A 51 -10.06 -2.34 -6.05
N VAL A 52 -9.10 -2.20 -6.97
CA VAL A 52 -7.73 -1.76 -6.64
C VAL A 52 -7.77 -0.36 -6.02
N LYS A 53 -8.49 0.58 -6.61
CA LYS A 53 -8.61 1.95 -6.11
C LYS A 53 -9.26 2.01 -4.73
N ILE A 54 -10.32 1.24 -4.50
CA ILE A 54 -10.96 1.12 -3.18
C ILE A 54 -9.98 0.52 -2.17
N PHE A 55 -9.22 -0.51 -2.53
CA PHE A 55 -8.26 -1.16 -1.63
C PHE A 55 -7.14 -0.21 -1.21
N LEU A 56 -6.51 0.48 -2.16
CA LEU A 56 -5.44 1.45 -1.87
C LEU A 56 -5.94 2.58 -0.96
N LEU A 57 -7.13 3.12 -1.26
CA LEU A 57 -7.77 4.17 -0.49
C LEU A 57 -8.12 3.72 0.94
N ALA A 58 -8.79 2.57 1.08
CA ALA A 58 -9.25 2.06 2.38
C ALA A 58 -8.09 1.76 3.33
N ASN A 59 -6.94 1.37 2.78
CA ASN A 59 -5.74 1.02 3.54
C ASN A 59 -4.77 2.19 3.73
N GLY A 60 -5.08 3.39 3.20
CA GLY A 60 -4.21 4.55 3.32
C GLY A 60 -2.80 4.29 2.80
N ILE A 61 -2.68 3.54 1.69
CA ILE A 61 -1.39 3.20 1.10
C ILE A 61 -0.69 4.48 0.64
N GLU A 62 0.54 4.70 1.10
CA GLU A 62 1.35 5.85 0.69
C GLU A 62 1.68 5.78 -0.81
N ALA A 63 1.79 6.94 -1.46
CA ALA A 63 1.95 7.04 -2.92
C ALA A 63 3.18 6.29 -3.46
N ASP A 64 4.28 6.23 -2.70
CA ASP A 64 5.48 5.49 -3.04
C ASP A 64 5.33 3.95 -2.89
N LYS A 65 4.29 3.51 -2.18
CA LYS A 65 3.96 2.10 -1.93
C LYS A 65 2.85 1.58 -2.83
N GLU A 66 2.04 2.43 -3.47
CA GLU A 66 0.92 2.01 -4.31
C GLU A 66 1.33 1.03 -5.40
N VAL A 67 2.42 1.33 -6.12
CA VAL A 67 2.91 0.48 -7.23
C VAL A 67 3.46 -0.86 -6.71
N PRO A 68 4.37 -0.91 -5.71
CA PRO A 68 4.75 -2.17 -5.08
C PRO A 68 3.57 -2.98 -4.55
N THR A 69 2.60 -2.32 -3.91
CA THR A 69 1.38 -2.96 -3.39
C THR A 69 0.57 -3.58 -4.52
N PHE A 70 0.28 -2.83 -5.59
CA PHE A 70 -0.44 -3.35 -6.75
C PHE A 70 0.30 -4.50 -7.47
N LEU A 71 1.62 -4.40 -7.63
CA LEU A 71 2.42 -5.45 -8.25
C LEU A 71 2.48 -6.72 -7.39
N SER A 72 2.36 -6.60 -6.06
CA SER A 72 2.31 -7.76 -5.16
C SER A 72 0.99 -8.54 -5.21
N MET A 73 -0.11 -7.89 -5.60
CA MET A 73 -1.46 -8.47 -5.65
C MET A 73 -1.92 -8.87 -7.06
N THR A 74 -1.15 -8.57 -8.10
CA THR A 74 -1.55 -8.83 -9.50
C THR A 74 -1.42 -10.30 -9.90
N GLY A 75 -0.59 -11.06 -9.19
CA GLY A 75 -0.29 -12.46 -9.50
C GLY A 75 0.80 -12.65 -10.54
N ALA A 76 1.39 -13.84 -10.57
CA ALA A 76 2.54 -14.14 -11.41
C ALA A 76 2.25 -13.99 -12.92
N SER A 77 1.07 -14.43 -13.38
CA SER A 77 0.67 -14.36 -14.79
C SER A 77 0.56 -12.91 -15.29
N ASN A 78 -0.18 -12.07 -14.56
CA ASN A 78 -0.37 -10.66 -14.93
C ASN A 78 0.92 -9.85 -14.75
N PHE A 79 1.75 -10.18 -13.75
CA PHE A 79 3.07 -9.55 -13.60
C PHE A 79 3.99 -9.85 -14.79
N MET A 80 4.05 -11.11 -15.25
CA MET A 80 4.82 -11.48 -16.45
C MET A 80 4.26 -10.81 -17.71
N LEU A 81 2.94 -10.71 -17.84
CA LEU A 81 2.29 -9.99 -18.94
C LEU A 81 2.71 -8.52 -18.94
N LEU A 82 2.61 -7.82 -17.81
CA LEU A 82 3.06 -6.43 -17.68
C LEU A 82 4.54 -6.27 -18.04
N SER A 83 5.40 -7.17 -17.55
CA SER A 83 6.84 -7.16 -17.85
C SER A 83 7.11 -7.32 -19.35
N THR A 84 6.32 -8.15 -20.03
CA THR A 84 6.43 -8.37 -21.48
C THR A 84 5.94 -7.16 -22.27
N LEU A 85 4.80 -6.58 -21.87
CA LEU A 85 4.18 -5.45 -22.57
C LEU A 85 4.95 -4.12 -22.38
N LEU A 86 5.69 -3.98 -21.27
CA LEU A 86 6.40 -2.75 -20.93
C LEU A 86 7.88 -2.75 -21.32
N ALA A 87 8.41 -3.88 -21.82
CA ALA A 87 9.81 -3.98 -22.22
C ALA A 87 10.19 -2.88 -23.24
N PRO A 88 11.38 -2.24 -23.12
CA PRO A 88 12.48 -2.56 -22.20
C PRO A 88 12.37 -1.97 -20.77
N ASP A 89 11.29 -1.24 -20.47
CA ASP A 89 11.07 -0.63 -19.15
C ASP A 89 10.50 -1.63 -18.13
N HIS A 90 10.54 -1.29 -16.84
CA HIS A 90 10.12 -2.18 -15.75
C HIS A 90 8.73 -1.78 -15.20
N PRO A 91 7.83 -2.73 -14.84
CA PRO A 91 6.52 -2.39 -14.28
C PRO A 91 6.59 -1.50 -13.04
N ALA A 92 7.62 -1.69 -12.20
CA ALA A 92 7.83 -0.89 -10.99
C ALA A 92 8.22 0.59 -11.25
N SER A 93 8.57 0.97 -12.48
CA SER A 93 8.87 2.36 -12.82
C SER A 93 7.66 3.11 -13.37
N ARG A 94 6.46 2.52 -13.32
CA ARG A 94 5.20 3.10 -13.80
C ARG A 94 4.26 3.42 -12.64
N THR A 95 3.22 4.19 -12.91
CA THR A 95 2.12 4.42 -11.98
C THR A 95 1.07 3.31 -12.04
N VAL A 96 0.27 3.14 -10.98
CA VAL A 96 -0.83 2.15 -10.96
C VAL A 96 -1.82 2.37 -12.11
N ASP A 97 -2.18 3.63 -12.40
CA ASP A 97 -3.08 3.96 -13.50
C ASP A 97 -2.51 3.57 -14.88
N GLU A 98 -1.20 3.74 -15.11
CA GLU A 98 -0.57 3.31 -16.35
C GLU A 98 -0.58 1.79 -16.50
N LEU A 99 -0.28 1.06 -15.41
CA LEU A 99 -0.31 -0.40 -15.40
C LEU A 99 -1.72 -0.94 -15.67
N LEU A 100 -2.75 -0.35 -15.03
CA LEU A 100 -4.15 -0.71 -15.26
C LEU A 100 -4.56 -0.42 -16.71
N ARG A 101 -4.14 0.70 -17.31
CA ARG A 101 -4.38 0.99 -18.73
C ARG A 101 -3.73 -0.01 -19.68
N VAL A 102 -2.52 -0.46 -19.36
CA VAL A 102 -1.82 -1.49 -20.16
C VAL A 102 -2.60 -2.80 -20.12
N LEU A 103 -3.03 -3.23 -18.94
CA LEU A 103 -3.88 -4.41 -18.78
C LEU A 103 -5.23 -4.23 -19.50
N MET A 104 -5.87 -3.07 -19.35
CA MET A 104 -7.15 -2.77 -20.01
C MET A 104 -7.03 -2.82 -21.52
N THR A 105 -5.95 -2.28 -22.08
CA THR A 105 -5.69 -2.36 -23.52
C THR A 105 -5.48 -3.81 -23.95
N HIS A 106 -4.80 -4.63 -23.15
CA HIS A 106 -4.59 -6.04 -23.48
C HIS A 106 -5.89 -6.86 -23.44
N PHE A 107 -6.72 -6.65 -22.42
CA PHE A 107 -7.96 -7.41 -22.21
C PHE A 107 -9.16 -6.88 -23.00
N SER A 108 -9.16 -5.62 -23.44
CA SER A 108 -10.22 -5.07 -24.29
C SER A 108 -10.17 -5.59 -25.74
N HIS A 109 -9.02 -6.09 -26.18
CA HIS A 109 -8.84 -6.71 -27.50
C HIS A 109 -9.13 -8.22 -27.52
N LYS A 110 -9.71 -8.77 -26.44
CA LYS A 110 -10.00 -10.19 -26.27
C LYS A 110 -11.49 -10.50 -26.24
#